data_AF-A0A0E0E170-F1
#
_entry.id   AF-A0A0E0E170-F1
#
_cell.length_a   1.000
_cell.length_b   1.000
_cell.length_c   1.000
_cell.angle_alpha   90.00
_cell.angle_beta   90.00
_cell.angle_gamma   90.00
#
_symmetry.space_group_name_H-M   'P 1'
#
loop_
_entity.id
_entity.type
_entity.pdbx_description
1 polymer ?
#
loop_
_entity_poly.entity_id
_entity_poly.type
_entity_poly.pdbx_seq_one_letter_code
_entity_poly.pdbx_strand_id
1 'polypeptide(L)'
;MVTCHDMTYYPYAVFYCHMAGPATRAYMVALVSEVSGSAEPATMEVVAVCHLDTSQWSPKHPFLQELHAKPGDVEACHFLPKSSIVWVPSWSKEKDVL
;
A
#
# COMPACT_ATOMS: atom_id res chain seq x y z
N MET A 1 6.11 -8.89 2.34
CA MET A 1 6.22 -7.70 1.46
C MET A 1 7.08 -6.68 2.18
N VAL A 2 8.01 -6.04 1.49
CA VAL A 2 8.85 -4.98 2.07
C VAL A 2 8.43 -3.66 1.43
N THR A 3 8.06 -2.68 2.24
CA THR A 3 7.71 -1.33 1.78
C THR A 3 8.84 -0.39 2.19
N CYS A 4 9.33 0.38 1.23
CA CYS A 4 10.40 1.35 1.41
C CYS A 4 9.87 2.74 1.07
N HIS A 5 9.92 3.65 2.04
CA HIS A 5 9.51 5.04 1.88
C HIS A 5 10.74 5.92 1.68
N ASP A 6 10.65 6.85 0.74
CA ASP A 6 11.70 7.82 0.48
C ASP A 6 11.81 8.85 1.61
N MET A 7 13.04 9.10 2.03
CA MET A 7 13.36 10.06 3.07
C MET A 7 13.71 11.40 2.41
N THR A 8 12.67 12.17 2.09
CA THR A 8 12.74 13.42 1.29
C THR A 8 13.63 14.52 1.86
N TYR A 9 14.05 14.39 3.12
CA TYR A 9 14.89 15.36 3.82
C TYR A 9 16.39 15.16 3.59
N TYR A 10 16.81 14.07 2.93
CA TYR A 10 18.20 13.89 2.53
C TYR A 10 18.45 14.33 1.09
N PRO A 11 19.64 14.89 0.78
CA PRO A 11 20.00 15.28 -0.59
C PRO A 11 20.34 14.08 -1.50
N TYR A 12 20.25 12.85 -0.98
CA TYR A 12 20.54 11.60 -1.69
C TYR A 12 19.34 10.64 -1.57
N ALA A 13 19.28 9.64 -2.44
CA ALA A 13 18.24 8.61 -2.40
C ALA A 13 18.39 7.70 -1.17
N VAL A 14 17.72 8.07 -0.07
CA VAL A 14 17.67 7.30 1.19
C VAL A 14 16.25 6.80 1.40
N PHE A 15 16.12 5.52 1.75
CA PHE A 15 14.82 4.88 1.97
C PHE A 15 14.74 4.28 3.38
N TYR A 16 13.62 4.50 4.05
CA TYR A 16 13.25 3.77 5.27
C TYR A 16 12.34 2.60 4.90
N CYS A 17 12.82 1.38 5.14
CA CYS A 17 12.11 0.16 4.79
C CYS A 17 11.53 -0.56 6.01
N HIS A 18 10.33 -1.11 5.88
CA HIS A 18 9.69 -1.95 6.89
C HIS A 18 8.93 -3.11 6.24
N MET A 19 8.70 -4.16 7.03
CA MET A 19 7.87 -5.28 6.63
C MET A 19 6.45 -5.04 7.10
N ALA A 20 5.52 -4.96 6.15
CA ALA A 20 4.12 -5.06 6.48
C ALA A 20 3.81 -6.54 6.78
N GLY A 21 3.08 -6.80 7.87
CA GLY A 21 2.78 -8.15 8.36
C GLY A 21 2.16 -9.07 7.30
N PRO A 22 2.04 -10.38 7.59
CA PRO A 22 1.72 -11.42 6.61
C PRO A 22 0.41 -11.20 5.84
N ALA A 23 -0.57 -10.52 6.45
CA ALA A 23 -1.83 -10.18 5.83
C ALA A 23 -1.83 -8.78 5.16
N THR A 24 -0.74 -8.43 4.48
CA THR A 24 -0.68 -7.18 3.70
C THR A 24 -0.49 -7.48 2.22
N ARG A 25 -1.30 -6.85 1.37
CA ARG A 25 -1.24 -6.99 -0.09
C ARG A 25 -1.03 -5.65 -0.77
N ALA A 26 -0.36 -5.67 -1.92
CA ALA A 26 -0.24 -4.53 -2.81
C ALA A 26 -1.09 -4.74 -4.07
N TYR A 27 -1.69 -3.68 -4.57
CA TYR A 27 -2.53 -3.64 -5.76
C TYR A 27 -2.06 -2.52 -6.68
N MET A 28 -2.09 -2.78 -7.98
CA MET A 28 -1.95 -1.74 -8.99
C MET A 28 -3.35 -1.21 -9.30
N VAL A 29 -3.54 0.10 -9.17
CA VAL A 29 -4.84 0.76 -9.31
C VAL A 29 -4.71 1.86 -10.34
N ALA A 30 -5.63 1.92 -11.30
CA ALA A 30 -5.76 3.04 -12.21
C ALA A 30 -6.68 4.09 -11.58
N LEU A 31 -6.15 5.30 -11.35
CA LEU A 31 -6.93 6.46 -10.95
C LEU A 31 -7.31 7.25 -12.19
N VAL A 32 -8.58 7.64 -12.29
CA VAL A 32 -9.14 8.38 -13.41
C VAL A 32 -9.53 9.77 -12.93
N SER A 33 -9.13 10.80 -13.67
CA SER A 33 -9.49 12.17 -13.35
C SER A 33 -10.99 12.40 -13.51
N GLU A 34 -11.61 13.03 -12.52
CA GLU A 34 -13.01 13.48 -12.59
C GLU A 34 -13.18 14.75 -13.45
N VAL A 35 -12.08 15.37 -13.90
CA VAL A 35 -12.12 16.59 -14.72
C VAL A 35 -12.79 16.26 -16.05
N SER A 36 -14.02 16.71 -16.19
CA SER A 36 -14.79 16.62 -17.42
C SER A 36 -14.39 17.75 -18.39
N GLY A 37 -14.19 17.42 -19.67
CA GLY A 37 -13.92 18.40 -20.72
C GLY A 37 -12.76 18.06 -21.67
N SER A 38 -11.94 17.06 -21.35
CA SER A 38 -11.02 16.44 -22.32
C SER A 38 -11.72 15.30 -23.07
N ALA A 39 -11.30 15.04 -24.31
CA ALA A 39 -11.86 13.94 -25.12
C ALA A 39 -11.66 12.57 -24.47
N GLU A 40 -10.61 12.43 -23.65
CA GLU A 40 -10.33 11.27 -22.80
C GLU A 40 -9.93 11.74 -21.39
N PRO A 41 -10.43 11.13 -20.32
CA PRO A 41 -10.04 11.49 -18.96
C PRO A 41 -8.59 11.10 -18.69
N ALA A 42 -7.83 11.97 -18.03
CA ALA A 42 -6.45 11.66 -17.65
C ALA A 42 -6.42 10.49 -16.64
N THR A 43 -5.55 9.52 -16.86
CA THR A 43 -5.38 8.35 -15.98
C THR A 43 -3.97 8.27 -15.40
N MET A 44 -3.83 7.76 -14.19
CA MET A 44 -2.53 7.42 -13.60
C MET A 44 -2.56 6.06 -12.90
N GLU A 45 -1.51 5.27 -13.08
CA GLU A 45 -1.32 4.05 -12.31
C GLU A 45 -0.66 4.38 -10.96
N VAL A 46 -1.23 3.86 -9.89
CA VAL A 46 -0.71 3.98 -8.53
C VAL A 46 -0.68 2.63 -7.84
N VAL A 47 0.17 2.53 -6.83
CA VAL A 47 0.19 1.36 -5.95
C VAL A 47 -0.63 1.65 -4.70
N ALA A 48 -1.59 0.77 -4.42
CA ALA A 48 -2.31 0.73 -3.14
C ALA A 48 -1.78 -0.42 -2.29
N VAL A 49 -1.59 -0.19 -1.00
CA VAL A 49 -1.29 -1.21 -0.01
C VAL A 49 -2.48 -1.37 0.91
N CYS A 50 -2.92 -2.60 1.13
CA CYS A 50 -4.01 -2.93 2.05
C CYS A 50 -3.52 -3.90 3.13
N HIS A 51 -3.80 -3.56 4.38
CA HIS A 51 -3.66 -4.38 5.55
C HIS A 51 -4.99 -5.10 5.81
N LEU A 52 -5.04 -6.38 5.46
CA LEU A 52 -6.22 -7.23 5.54
C LEU A 52 -6.44 -7.80 6.94
N ASP A 53 -5.42 -7.74 7.80
CA ASP A 53 -5.53 -8.10 9.21
C ASP A 53 -4.96 -6.96 10.06
N THR A 54 -5.85 -6.25 10.76
CA THR A 54 -5.50 -5.18 11.69
C THR A 54 -5.56 -5.64 13.14
N SER A 55 -5.71 -6.94 13.43
CA SER A 55 -5.87 -7.49 14.79
C SER A 55 -4.70 -7.15 15.73
N GLN A 56 -3.50 -7.02 15.17
CA GLN A 56 -2.29 -6.68 15.92
C GLN A 56 -2.03 -5.17 16.01
N TRP A 57 -2.88 -4.34 15.42
CA TRP A 57 -2.73 -2.89 15.52
C TRP A 57 -3.04 -2.44 16.95
N SER A 58 -2.35 -1.39 17.38
CA SER A 58 -2.67 -0.74 18.64
C SER A 58 -4.12 -0.26 18.63
N PRO A 59 -4.92 -0.46 19.68
CA PRO A 59 -6.24 0.16 19.80
C PRO A 59 -6.21 1.70 19.72
N LYS A 60 -5.03 2.31 19.92
CA LYS A 60 -4.79 3.75 19.76
C LYS A 60 -4.29 4.14 18.36
N HIS A 61 -4.30 3.21 17.41
CA HIS A 61 -3.88 3.52 16.04
C HIS A 61 -4.85 4.55 15.43
N PRO A 62 -4.37 5.69 14.88
CA PRO A 62 -5.24 6.79 14.45
C PRO A 62 -6.36 6.38 13.49
N PHE A 63 -6.05 5.52 12.51
CA PHE A 63 -7.04 4.97 11.58
C PHE A 63 -8.22 4.24 12.28
N LEU A 64 -7.94 3.46 13.34
CA LEU A 64 -8.97 2.76 14.09
C LEU A 64 -9.81 3.71 14.94
N GLN A 65 -9.19 4.76 15.48
CA GLN A 65 -9.90 5.77 16.28
C GLN A 65 -10.88 6.57 15.43
N GLU A 66 -10.46 7.00 14.24
CA GLU A 66 -11.29 7.75 13.30
C GLU A 66 -12.52 6.94 12.85
N LEU A 67 -12.33 5.64 12.59
CA LEU A 67 -13.43 4.74 12.20
C LEU A 67 -14.23 4.18 13.38
N HIS A 68 -13.87 4.55 14.62
CA HIS A 68 -14.43 3.96 15.84
C HIS A 68 -14.40 2.40 15.83
N ALA A 69 -13.36 1.82 15.25
CA ALA A 69 -13.18 0.38 15.08
C ALA A 69 -12.18 -0.19 16.09
N LYS A 70 -12.28 -1.48 16.38
CA LYS A 70 -11.29 -2.22 17.17
C LYS A 70 -10.27 -2.91 16.26
N PRO A 71 -9.08 -3.28 16.77
CA PRO A 71 -8.15 -4.09 16.01
C PRO A 71 -8.82 -5.37 15.48
N GLY A 72 -8.74 -5.58 14.17
CA GLY A 72 -9.33 -6.74 13.48
C GLY A 72 -10.74 -6.53 12.94
N ASP A 73 -11.44 -5.45 13.29
CA ASP A 73 -12.81 -5.20 12.80
C ASP A 73 -12.84 -4.79 11.32
N VAL A 74 -11.77 -4.14 10.85
CA VAL A 74 -11.72 -3.50 9.53
C VAL A 74 -10.37 -3.72 8.85
N GLU A 75 -10.40 -3.73 7.51
CA GLU A 75 -9.21 -3.67 6.67
C GLU A 75 -8.81 -2.20 6.45
N ALA A 76 -7.51 -1.93 6.29
CA ALA A 76 -6.98 -0.59 6.07
C ALA A 76 -6.21 -0.51 4.75
N CYS A 77 -6.65 0.34 3.81
CA CYS A 77 -5.96 0.56 2.54
C CYS A 77 -5.45 2.00 2.42
N HIS A 78 -4.29 2.18 1.79
CA HIS A 78 -3.76 3.50 1.45
C HIS A 78 -2.92 3.45 0.16
N PHE A 79 -2.82 4.58 -0.53
CA PHE A 79 -1.90 4.72 -1.66
C PHE A 79 -0.47 4.95 -1.18
N LEU A 80 0.50 4.48 -1.95
CA LEU A 80 1.90 4.80 -1.74
C LEU A 80 2.27 6.13 -2.42
N PRO A 81 3.10 6.97 -1.78
CA PRO A 81 3.72 8.11 -2.44
C PRO A 81 4.49 7.68 -3.69
N LYS A 82 4.58 8.58 -4.68
CA LYS A 82 5.18 8.31 -6.00
C LYS A 82 6.61 7.74 -5.93
N SER A 83 7.37 8.12 -4.91
CA SER A 83 8.77 7.74 -4.70
C SER A 83 8.95 6.53 -3.78
N SER A 84 7.88 5.98 -3.20
CA SER A 84 7.94 4.74 -2.41
C SER A 84 8.08 3.51 -3.30
N ILE A 85 8.75 2.48 -2.78
CA ILE A 85 9.00 1.20 -3.45
C ILE A 85 8.36 0.08 -2.64
N VAL A 86 7.68 -0.86 -3.30
CA VAL A 86 7.17 -2.07 -2.65
C VAL A 86 7.74 -3.32 -3.33
N TRP A 87 8.30 -4.21 -2.51
CA TRP A 87 8.80 -5.51 -2.93
C TRP A 87 7.80 -6.59 -2.51
N VAL A 88 7.14 -7.18 -3.49
CA VAL A 88 6.24 -8.32 -3.30
C VAL A 88 6.99 -9.63 -3.54
N PRO A 89 6.69 -10.71 -2.80
CA PRO A 89 7.28 -12.00 -3.06
C PRO A 89 6.92 -12.45 -4.48
N SER A 90 7.93 -12.89 -5.24
CA SER A 90 7.69 -13.56 -6.51
C SER A 90 7.15 -14.95 -6.21
N TRP A 91 5.86 -15.15 -6.40
CA TRP A 91 5.33 -16.50 -6.48
C TRP A 91 5.70 -17.05 -7.86
N SER A 92 6.93 -17.55 -8.04
CA SER A 92 7.15 -18.54 -9.09
C SER A 92 6.21 -19.70 -8.77
N LYS A 93 5.46 -20.18 -9.75
CA LYS A 93 4.72 -21.43 -9.60
C LYS A 93 5.75 -22.56 -9.51
N GLU A 94 6.30 -22.78 -8.32
CA GLU A 94 7.03 -24.01 -7.98
C GLU A 94 5.99 -25.13 -7.75
N LYS A 95 5.23 -25.49 -8.80
CA LYS A 95 4.28 -26.62 -8.78
C LYS A 95 4.21 -27.45 -10.08
N ASP A 96 5.10 -27.23 -11.05
CA ASP A 96 5.16 -28.06 -12.27
C ASP A 96 6.54 -28.75 -12.47
N VAL A 97 7.18 -29.20 -11.39
CA VAL A 97 8.34 -30.12 -11.47
C VAL A 97 8.14 -31.29 -10.49
N LEU A 98 7.26 -32.21 -10.88
CA LEU A 98 7.38 -33.65 -10.65
C LEU A 98 7.03 -34.36 -11.95
#